data_AF-A0A7C4EVV8-F1
#
_entry.id   AF-A0A7C4EVV8-F1
#
_cell.length_a   1.000
_cell.length_b   1.000
_cell.length_c   1.000
_cell.angle_alpha   90.00
_cell.angle_beta   90.00
_cell.angle_gamma   90.00
#
_symmetry.space_group_name_H-M   'P 1'
#
loop_
_entity.id
_entity.type
_entity.pdbx_description
1 polymer ?
#
loop_
_entity_poly.entity_id
_entity_poly.type
_entity_poly.pdbx_seq_one_letter_code
_entity_poly.pdbx_strand_id
1 'polypeptide(L)' 'MFVDFFYLLRDSGIPVTPTSFLKLHEALKSGLVKGLDDFYSAARTILVKSERYFDMYDQLFAHFFRGAELP' A
#
# COMPACT_ATOMS: atom_id res chain seq x y z
N MET A 1 -0.64 -5.59 10.76
CA MET A 1 -0.91 -4.26 10.14
C MET A 1 -0.36 -4.17 8.71
N PHE A 2 0.96 -4.07 8.48
CA PHE A 2 1.50 -3.95 7.11
C PHE A 2 1.45 -5.24 6.28
N VAL A 3 1.60 -6.39 6.93
CA VAL A 3 1.47 -7.71 6.29
C VAL A 3 0.01 -7.95 5.87
N ASP A 4 -0.95 -7.59 6.72
CA ASP A 4 -2.38 -7.70 6.39
C ASP A 4 -2.74 -6.77 5.24
N PHE A 5 -2.21 -5.54 5.23
CA PHE A 5 -2.38 -4.61 4.10
C PHE A 5 -1.75 -5.19 2.81
N PHE A 6 -0.56 -5.79 2.89
CA PHE A 6 0.06 -6.45 1.74
C PHE A 6 -0.82 -7.57 1.17
N TYR A 7 -1.37 -8.42 2.04
CA TYR A 7 -2.26 -9.48 1.60
C TYR A 7 -3.59 -8.95 1.08
N LEU A 8 -4.17 -7.91 1.69
CA LEU A 8 -5.36 -7.23 1.17
C LEU A 8 -5.15 -6.77 -0.29
N LEU A 9 -4.04 -6.10 -0.58
CA LEU A 9 -3.73 -5.65 -1.94
C LEU A 9 -3.56 -6.84 -2.89
N ARG A 10 -2.82 -7.86 -2.46
CA ARG A 10 -2.56 -9.06 -3.27
C ARG A 10 -3.84 -9.82 -3.60
N ASP A 11 -4.66 -10.05 -2.59
CA ASP A 11 -5.86 -10.87 -2.68
C ASP A 11 -6.97 -10.11 -3.44
N SER A 12 -6.90 -8.77 -3.47
CA SER A 12 -7.72 -7.91 -4.34
C SER A 12 -7.20 -7.80 -5.78
N GLY A 13 -6.13 -8.51 -6.14
CA GLY A 13 -5.62 -8.58 -7.52
C GLY A 13 -4.56 -7.54 -7.89
N ILE A 14 -4.06 -6.74 -6.96
CA ILE A 14 -2.89 -5.89 -7.19
C ILE A 14 -1.64 -6.79 -7.16
N PRO A 15 -0.79 -6.80 -8.20
CA PRO A 15 0.38 -7.67 -8.29
C PRO A 15 1.55 -7.17 -7.42
N VAL A 16 1.34 -7.14 -6.12
CA VAL A 16 2.38 -6.80 -5.13
C VAL A 16 3.36 -7.97 -4.99
N THR A 17 4.65 -7.65 -4.77
CA THR A 17 5.71 -8.65 -4.62
C THR A 17 6.35 -8.59 -3.24
N PRO A 18 6.89 -9.70 -2.70
CA PRO A 18 7.68 -9.66 -1.47
C PRO A 18 8.85 -8.67 -1.55
N THR A 19 9.49 -8.57 -2.72
CA THR A 19 10.60 -7.62 -2.94
C THR A 19 10.15 -6.17 -2.81
N SER A 20 9.02 -5.78 -3.40
CA SER A 20 8.48 -4.42 -3.24
C SER A 20 8.04 -4.16 -1.80
N PHE A 21 7.52 -5.17 -1.12
CA PHE A 21 7.18 -5.05 0.30
C PHE A 21 8.40 -4.79 1.18
N LEU A 22 9.51 -5.51 0.95
CA LEU A 22 10.78 -5.25 1.65
C LEU A 22 11.33 -3.84 1.37
N LYS A 23 11.19 -3.33 0.13
CA LYS A 23 11.53 -1.93 -0.20
C LYS A 23 10.69 -0.91 0.56
N LEU A 24 9.40 -1.19 0.76
CA LEU A 24 8.54 -0.32 1.58
C LEU A 24 9.03 -0.29 3.04
N HIS A 25 9.44 -1.43 3.59
CA HIS A 25 10.04 -1.50 4.92
C HIS A 25 11.35 -0.72 5.03
N GLU A 26 12.20 -0.77 4.00
CA GLU A 26 13.42 0.04 3.93
C GLU A 26 13.10 1.55 3.90
N ALA A 27 12.11 1.96 3.11
CA ALA A 27 11.65 3.35 3.07
C ALA A 27 11.09 3.81 4.43
N LEU A 28 10.31 2.98 5.12
CA LEU A 28 9.86 3.26 6.49
C LEU A 28 11.04 3.42 7.46
N LYS A 29 12.04 2.53 7.37
CA LYS A 29 13.23 2.56 8.21
C LYS A 29 14.08 3.82 8.01
N SER A 30 14.02 4.45 6.84
CA SER A 30 14.73 5.70 6.57
C SER A 30 14.23 6.91 7.38
N GLY A 31 13.06 6.81 8.00
CA GLY A 31 12.46 7.92 8.76
C GLY A 31 11.87 9.04 7.89
N LEU A 32 11.79 8.85 6.58
CA LEU A 32 11.19 9.82 5.64
C LEU A 32 9.66 9.77 5.64
N VAL A 33 9.07 8.64 6.02
CA VAL A 33 7.62 8.46 6.14
C VAL A 33 7.21 8.85 7.56
N LYS A 34 6.62 10.04 7.73
CA LYS A 34 6.30 10.60 9.06
C LYS A 34 4.83 10.46 9.45
N GLY A 35 3.96 10.22 8.48
CA GLY A 35 2.52 10.11 8.71
C GLY A 35 1.81 9.22 7.69
N LEU A 36 0.49 9.16 7.83
CA LEU A 36 -0.37 8.32 6.99
C LEU A 36 -0.36 8.78 5.51
N ASP A 37 -0.31 10.09 5.25
CA ASP A 37 -0.30 10.64 3.89
C ASP A 37 1.04 10.38 3.17
N ASP A 38 2.15 10.46 3.90
CA ASP A 38 3.46 10.04 3.40
C ASP A 38 3.46 8.54 3.10
N PHE A 39 2.87 7.75 4.01
CA PHE A 39 2.78 6.29 3.85
C PHE A 39 1.92 5.93 2.64
N TYR A 40 0.78 6.59 2.44
CA TYR A 40 -0.07 6.43 1.26
C TYR A 40 0.74 6.61 -0.02
N SER A 41 1.50 7.70 -0.11
CA SER A 41 2.30 8.04 -1.29
C SER A 41 3.45 7.06 -1.51
N ALA A 42 4.19 6.73 -0.44
CA ALA A 42 5.31 5.80 -0.50
C ALA A 42 4.85 4.37 -0.86
N ALA A 43 3.79 3.87 -0.22
CA ALA A 43 3.26 2.55 -0.48
C ALA A 43 2.67 2.44 -1.89
N ARG A 44 1.93 3.43 -2.40
CA ARG A 44 1.44 3.44 -3.79
C ARG A 44 2.61 3.36 -4.77
N THR A 45 3.61 4.22 -4.58
CA THR A 45 4.80 4.30 -5.46
C THR A 45 5.62 3.00 -5.44
N ILE A 46 5.79 2.39 -4.27
CA ILE A 46 6.66 1.22 -4.11
C ILE A 46 5.92 -0.08 -4.46
N LEU A 47 4.64 -0.22 -4.11
CA LEU A 47 3.89 -1.48 -4.25
C LEU A 47 3.17 -1.58 -5.60
N VAL A 48 2.69 -0.48 -6.16
CA VAL A 48 1.85 -0.48 -7.37
C VAL A 48 2.69 -0.17 -8.61
N LYS A 49 2.74 -1.11 -9.57
CA LYS A 49 3.63 -1.04 -10.76
C LYS A 49 2.97 -0.55 -12.03
N SER A 50 1.67 -0.32 -12.00
CA SER A 50 0.91 0.16 -13.15
C SER A 50 -0.23 1.04 -12.64
N GLU A 51 -0.46 2.18 -13.30
CA GLU A 51 -1.54 3.11 -12.97
C GLU A 51 -2.93 2.47 -13.02
N ARG A 52 -3.12 1.36 -13.76
CA ARG A 52 -4.40 0.65 -13.85
C ARG A 52 -4.94 0.17 -12.49
N TYR A 53 -4.08 0.11 -11.48
CA TYR A 53 -4.42 -0.33 -10.13
C TYR A 53 -4.55 0.84 -9.14
N PHE A 54 -4.42 2.08 -9.60
CA PHE A 54 -4.45 3.25 -8.72
C PHE A 54 -5.79 3.40 -8.02
N ASP A 55 -6.91 3.34 -8.75
CA ASP A 55 -8.25 3.45 -8.14
C ASP A 55 -8.49 2.35 -7.10
N MET A 56 -8.11 1.12 -7.43
CA MET A 56 -8.24 -0.03 -6.52
C MET A 56 -7.36 0.12 -5.28
N TYR A 57 -6.12 0.58 -5.43
CA TYR A 57 -5.26 0.88 -4.29
C TYR A 57 -5.87 1.97 -3.40
N ASP A 58 -6.40 3.04 -4.00
CA ASP A 58 -6.94 4.18 -3.27
C ASP A 58 -8.16 3.75 -2.42
N GLN A 59 -9.04 2.90 -2.97
CA GLN A 59 -10.18 2.31 -2.25
C GLN A 59 -9.73 1.36 -1.13
N LEU A 60 -8.83 0.42 -1.40
CA LEU A 60 -8.34 -0.54 -0.41
C LEU A 60 -7.58 0.15 0.73
N PHE A 61 -6.83 1.20 0.43
CA PHE A 61 -6.15 2.01 1.42
C PHE A 61 -7.15 2.75 2.32
N ALA A 62 -8.17 3.38 1.72
CA ALA A 62 -9.23 4.03 2.49
C ALA A 62 -10.02 3.03 3.35
N HIS A 63 -10.30 1.84 2.83
CA HIS A 63 -10.93 0.77 3.60
C HIS A 63 -10.08 0.38 4.82
N PHE A 64 -8.80 0.04 4.59
CA PHE A 64 -7.93 -0.50 5.63
C PHE A 64 -7.54 0.54 6.70
N PHE A 65 -7.28 1.79 6.31
CA PHE A 65 -6.74 2.81 7.22
C PHE A 65 -7.75 3.88 7.64
N ARG A 66 -8.82 4.10 6.87
CA ARG A 66 -9.85 5.12 7.17
C ARG A 66 -11.21 4.51 7.50
N GLY A 67 -11.33 3.18 7.53
CA GLY A 67 -12.56 2.48 7.89
C GLY A 67 -13.70 2.65 6.87
N ALA A 68 -13.36 2.95 5.61
CA ALA A 68 -14.34 2.99 4.52
C ALA A 68 -14.91 1.58 4.25
N GLU A 69 -16.10 1.50 3.64
CA GLU A 69 -16.65 0.20 3.23
C GLU A 69 -15.79 -0.48 2.16
N LEU A 70 -15.79 -1.82 2.15
CA LEU A 70 -15.10 -2.59 1.10
C LEU A 70 -15.82 -2.37 -0.24
N PRO A 71 -15.08 -2.07 -1.33
CA PRO A 71 -15.64 -2.05 -2.67
C PRO A 71 -16.03 -3.44 -3.19
#